data_AF-A0A6P4B1U3-F1
#
_entry.id   AF-A0A6P4B1U3-F1
#
_cell.length_a   1.000
_cell.length_b   1.000
_cell.length_c   1.000
_cell.angle_alpha   90.00
_cell.angle_beta   90.00
_cell.angle_gamma   90.00
#
_symmetry.space_group_name_H-M   'P 1'
#
loop_
_entity.id
_entity.type
_entity.pdbx_description
1 polymer ?
#
loop_
_entity_poly.entity_id
_entity_poly.type
_entity_poly.pdbx_seq_one_letter_code
_entity_poly.pdbx_strand_id
1 'polypeptide(L)'
;MGFEKAGAERKLQLQEKECLRLEAYENSRLYKEKVRAVHDKNIKRLRLMPGKLRSRWEGPYRVEKVKPYGIFHLSHPSNPGVFKVNGHRLKLYHGEQMKDNKELEIFLLEDPPAKED
;
A
#
# COMPACT_ATOMS: atom_id res chain seq x y z
N MET A 1 42.96 37.17 -42.66
CA MET A 1 42.88 37.32 -41.20
C MET A 1 41.47 37.01 -40.66
N GLY A 2 40.90 35.83 -40.94
CA GLY A 2 39.55 35.46 -40.47
C GLY A 2 39.51 34.30 -39.46
N PHE A 3 40.63 33.59 -39.30
CA PHE A 3 40.69 32.35 -38.54
C PHE A 3 40.61 32.55 -37.01
N GLU A 4 41.13 33.66 -36.49
CA GLU A 4 41.05 33.96 -35.05
C GLU A 4 39.61 34.26 -34.60
N LYS A 5 38.84 34.98 -35.44
CA LYS A 5 37.44 35.33 -35.16
C LYS A 5 36.55 34.08 -35.13
N ALA A 6 36.75 33.17 -36.09
CA ALA A 6 36.08 31.87 -36.12
C ALA A 6 36.52 30.93 -34.97
N GLY A 7 37.74 31.11 -34.44
CA GLY A 7 38.21 30.41 -33.23
C GLY A 7 37.48 30.90 -31.97
N ALA A 8 37.36 32.21 -31.81
CA ALA A 8 36.67 32.84 -30.68
C ALA A 8 35.18 32.48 -30.64
N GLU A 9 34.48 32.52 -31.78
CA GLU A 9 33.06 32.13 -31.88
C GLU A 9 32.84 30.67 -31.48
N ARG A 10 33.67 29.74 -31.95
CA ARG A 10 33.56 28.32 -31.56
C ARG A 10 33.77 28.12 -30.06
N LYS A 11 34.70 28.86 -29.46
CA LYS A 11 34.96 28.80 -28.01
C LYS A 11 33.77 29.31 -27.22
N LEU A 12 33.15 30.41 -27.66
CA LEU A 12 31.94 30.95 -27.03
C LEU A 12 30.76 29.97 -27.11
N GLN A 13 30.52 29.38 -28.29
CA GLN A 13 29.47 28.37 -28.47
C GLN A 13 29.66 27.13 -27.60
N LEU A 14 30.90 26.69 -27.39
CA LEU A 14 31.20 25.56 -26.50
C LEU A 14 30.86 25.91 -25.05
N GLN A 15 31.24 27.10 -24.60
CA GLN A 15 30.93 27.58 -23.26
C GLN A 15 29.42 27.68 -23.03
N GLU A 16 28.66 28.20 -24.00
CA GLU A 16 27.19 28.25 -23.93
C GLU A 16 26.57 26.87 -23.78
N LYS A 17 27.06 25.87 -24.54
CA LYS A 17 26.59 24.48 -24.44
C LYS A 17 26.91 23.86 -23.08
N GLU A 18 28.08 24.14 -22.51
CA GLU A 18 28.45 23.67 -21.19
C GLU A 18 27.56 24.28 -20.09
N CYS A 19 27.24 25.57 -20.20
CA CYS A 19 26.29 26.24 -19.31
C CYS A 19 24.91 25.57 -19.34
N LEU A 20 24.34 25.36 -20.53
CA LEU A 20 23.03 24.70 -20.68
C LEU A 20 23.01 23.29 -20.10
N ARG A 21 24.11 22.54 -20.26
CA ARG A 21 24.24 21.19 -19.71
C ARG A 21 24.26 21.22 -18.18
N LEU A 22 25.02 22.13 -17.58
CA LEU A 22 25.08 22.28 -16.13
C LEU A 22 23.71 22.66 -15.55
N GLU A 23 23.04 23.62 -16.17
CA GLU A 23 21.70 24.06 -15.76
C GLU A 23 20.68 22.91 -15.83
N ALA A 24 20.70 22.10 -16.91
CA ALA A 24 19.84 20.93 -17.02
C ALA A 24 20.09 19.90 -15.90
N TYR A 25 21.35 19.65 -15.54
CA TYR A 25 21.68 18.73 -14.46
C TYR A 25 21.26 19.27 -13.09
N GLU A 26 21.46 20.55 -12.83
CA GLU A 26 21.00 21.20 -11.60
C GLU A 26 19.47 21.14 -11.49
N ASN A 27 18.75 21.45 -12.56
CA ASN A 27 17.29 21.37 -12.61
C ASN A 27 16.77 19.96 -12.35
N SER A 28 17.39 18.94 -12.97
CA SER A 28 17.05 17.53 -12.75
C SER A 28 17.29 17.11 -11.29
N ARG A 29 18.43 17.53 -10.71
CA ARG A 29 18.76 17.27 -9.32
C ARG A 29 17.74 17.92 -8.37
N LEU A 30 17.43 19.20 -8.58
CA LEU A 30 16.46 19.95 -7.79
C LEU A 30 15.05 19.33 -7.86
N TYR A 31 14.62 18.87 -9.04
CA TYR A 31 13.35 18.18 -9.18
C TYR A 31 13.29 16.90 -8.32
N LYS A 32 14.32 16.06 -8.40
CA LYS A 32 14.40 14.81 -7.62
C LYS A 32 14.44 15.08 -6.12
N GLU A 33 15.19 16.08 -5.68
CA GLU A 33 15.25 16.48 -4.27
C GLU A 33 13.89 16.96 -3.77
N LYS A 34 13.17 17.79 -4.54
CA LYS A 34 11.81 18.25 -4.20
C LYS A 34 10.82 17.08 -4.07
N VAL A 35 10.82 16.16 -5.02
CA VAL A 35 9.93 14.99 -4.98
C VAL A 35 10.25 14.10 -3.79
N ARG A 36 11.54 13.87 -3.51
CA ARG A 36 11.98 13.12 -2.32
C ARG A 36 11.52 13.79 -1.03
N ALA A 37 11.68 15.10 -0.91
CA ALA A 37 11.24 15.84 0.27
C ALA A 37 9.72 15.74 0.52
N VAL A 38 8.92 15.81 -0.54
CA VAL A 38 7.46 15.60 -0.46
C VAL A 38 7.13 14.17 -0.02
N HIS A 39 7.81 13.18 -0.62
CA HIS A 39 7.63 11.77 -0.26
C HIS A 39 7.96 11.51 1.21
N ASP A 40 9.11 11.95 1.69
CA ASP A 40 9.56 11.78 3.08
C ASP A 40 8.62 12.50 4.05
N LYS A 41 8.12 13.69 3.69
CA LYS A 41 7.11 14.41 4.49
C LYS A 41 5.81 13.62 4.58
N ASN A 42 5.37 12.98 3.50
CA ASN A 42 4.17 12.14 3.51
C ASN A 42 4.38 10.85 4.30
N ILE A 43 5.55 10.23 4.24
CA ILE A 43 5.94 9.12 5.11
C ILE A 43 5.86 9.53 6.59
N LYS A 44 6.38 10.71 6.96
CA LYS A 44 6.31 11.22 8.34
C LYS A 44 4.88 11.53 8.81
N ARG A 45 3.97 11.90 7.90
CA ARG A 45 2.55 12.15 8.21
C ARG A 45 1.74 10.87 8.38
N LEU A 46 2.13 9.79 7.72
CA LEU A 46 1.58 8.49 8.04
C LEU A 46 2.03 8.16 9.47
N ARG A 47 1.07 7.86 10.36
CA ARG A 47 1.36 7.29 11.68
C ARG A 47 1.89 5.88 11.48
N LEU A 48 3.11 5.77 10.97
CA LEU A 48 3.82 4.52 10.79
C LEU A 48 4.22 4.05 12.17
N MET A 49 3.57 2.99 12.65
CA MET A 49 4.04 2.32 13.87
C MET A 49 5.44 1.75 13.57
N PRO A 50 6.41 1.86 14.50
CA PRO A 50 7.79 1.44 14.28
C PRO A 50 7.83 -0.10 14.29
N GLY A 51 7.48 -0.72 13.18
CA GLY A 51 7.36 -2.16 13.10
C GLY A 51 6.46 -2.65 11.98
N LYS A 52 6.78 -2.30 10.72
CA LYS A 52 6.13 -2.82 9.52
C LYS A 52 4.65 -2.43 9.37
N LEU A 53 4.17 -2.55 8.14
CA LEU A 53 2.75 -2.60 7.78
C LEU A 53 2.04 -3.73 8.54
N ARG A 54 1.79 -3.59 9.84
CA ARG A 54 0.92 -4.50 10.57
C ARG A 54 -0.47 -3.93 10.52
N SER A 55 -1.34 -4.59 9.77
CA SER A 55 -2.79 -4.42 9.88
C SER A 55 -3.16 -4.52 11.36
N ARG A 56 -3.56 -3.40 11.96
CA ARG A 56 -4.08 -3.39 13.32
C ARG A 56 -5.46 -4.04 13.27
N TRP A 57 -5.56 -5.24 13.81
CA TRP A 57 -6.84 -5.92 13.98
C TRP A 57 -7.56 -5.27 15.16
N GLU A 58 -8.81 -4.86 14.96
CA GLU A 58 -9.68 -4.52 16.08
C GLU A 58 -10.04 -5.78 16.86
N GLY A 59 -10.49 -5.61 18.10
CA GLY A 59 -10.62 -6.67 19.11
C GLY A 59 -11.47 -7.89 18.70
N PRO A 60 -11.65 -8.85 19.60
CA PRO A 60 -12.42 -10.06 19.27
C PRO A 60 -13.88 -9.72 18.98
N TYR A 61 -14.39 -10.22 17.86
CA TYR A 61 -15.80 -10.13 17.46
C TYR A 61 -16.41 -11.53 17.37
N ARG A 62 -17.72 -11.64 17.65
CA ARG A 62 -18.48 -12.89 17.47
C ARG A 62 -19.11 -12.89 16.08
N VAL A 63 -18.98 -14.00 15.35
CA VAL A 63 -19.65 -14.19 14.05
C VAL A 63 -21.09 -14.63 14.31
N GLU A 64 -22.06 -13.88 13.80
CA GLU A 64 -23.48 -14.20 13.93
C GLU A 64 -23.99 -14.99 12.72
N LYS A 65 -23.64 -14.55 11.50
CA LYS A 65 -24.11 -15.16 10.26
C LYS A 65 -23.04 -15.08 9.18
N VAL A 66 -22.92 -16.17 8.41
CA VAL A 66 -22.08 -16.23 7.21
C VAL A 66 -22.99 -16.32 5.99
N LYS A 67 -22.78 -15.46 5.01
CA LYS A 67 -23.49 -15.52 3.73
C LYS A 67 -22.59 -16.11 2.65
N PRO A 68 -23.17 -16.71 1.60
CA PRO A 68 -22.44 -17.02 0.37
C PRO A 68 -21.62 -15.81 -0.09
N TYR A 69 -20.49 -16.05 -0.77
CA TYR A 69 -19.55 -15.03 -1.25
C TYR A 69 -18.71 -14.32 -0.16
N GLY A 70 -18.62 -14.90 1.05
CA GLY A 70 -17.65 -14.48 2.06
C GLY A 70 -18.02 -13.18 2.79
N ILE A 71 -19.32 -12.89 2.94
CA ILE A 71 -19.80 -11.79 3.78
C ILE A 71 -20.15 -12.32 5.16
N PHE A 72 -19.59 -11.70 6.19
CA PHE A 72 -19.76 -12.06 7.59
C PHE A 72 -20.51 -10.96 8.34
N HIS A 73 -21.44 -11.37 9.19
CA HIS A 73 -22.12 -10.50 10.14
C HIS A 73 -21.43 -10.67 11.50
N LEU A 74 -20.85 -9.59 12.01
CA LEU A 74 -20.12 -9.55 13.27
C LEU A 74 -20.90 -8.78 14.33
N SER A 75 -20.82 -9.24 15.58
CA SER A 75 -21.27 -8.50 16.76
C SER A 75 -20.16 -8.40 17.79
N HIS A 76 -20.15 -7.31 18.55
CA HIS A 76 -19.21 -7.11 19.65
C HIS A 76 -19.90 -7.46 20.98
N PRO A 77 -19.27 -8.17 21.93
CA PRO A 77 -19.92 -8.54 23.20
C PRO A 77 -20.42 -7.31 23.99
N SER A 78 -19.72 -6.18 23.90
CA SER A 78 -20.11 -4.93 24.55
C SER A 78 -21.03 -4.02 23.72
N ASN A 79 -21.29 -4.33 22.45
CA ASN A 79 -22.15 -3.50 21.59
C ASN A 79 -23.05 -4.39 20.71
N PRO A 80 -24.39 -4.30 20.85
CA PRO A 80 -25.33 -5.15 20.12
C PRO A 80 -25.42 -4.86 18.61
N GLY A 81 -24.70 -3.87 18.09
CA GLY A 81 -24.66 -3.55 16.66
C GLY A 81 -24.07 -4.69 15.83
N VAL A 82 -24.79 -5.07 14.77
CA VAL A 82 -24.34 -6.07 13.79
C VAL A 82 -23.71 -5.39 12.58
N PHE A 83 -22.46 -5.74 12.29
CA PHE A 83 -21.68 -5.16 11.19
C PHE A 83 -21.43 -6.18 10.09
N LYS A 84 -21.54 -5.74 8.83
CA LYS A 84 -21.25 -6.57 7.66
C LYS A 84 -19.82 -6.32 7.19
N VAL A 85 -19.02 -7.37 7.11
CA VAL A 85 -17.63 -7.30 6.65
C VAL A 85 -17.31 -8.42 5.66
N ASN A 86 -16.32 -8.18 4.82
CA ASN A 86 -15.78 -9.21 3.94
C ASN A 86 -14.81 -10.11 4.73
N GLY A 87 -14.82 -11.41 4.45
CA GLY A 87 -13.93 -12.41 5.04
C GLY A 87 -12.44 -12.09 4.89
N HIS A 88 -12.01 -11.41 3.81
CA HIS A 88 -10.61 -10.96 3.65
C HIS A 88 -10.16 -9.97 4.73
N ARG A 89 -11.12 -9.33 5.42
CA ARG A 89 -10.87 -8.39 6.51
C ARG A 89 -11.10 -9.02 7.88
N LEU A 90 -11.09 -10.36 7.96
CA LEU A 90 -11.19 -11.13 9.19
C LEU A 90 -9.92 -11.92 9.44
N LYS A 91 -9.63 -12.15 10.72
CA LYS A 91 -8.58 -13.06 11.17
C LYS A 91 -9.11 -13.85 12.35
N LEU A 92 -8.87 -15.17 12.34
CA LEU A 92 -9.23 -16.03 13.46
C LEU A 92 -8.50 -15.53 14.73
N TYR A 93 -9.28 -15.30 15.79
CA TYR A 93 -8.75 -14.90 17.07
C TYR A 93 -8.34 -16.15 17.86
N HIS A 94 -7.08 -16.21 18.31
CA HIS A 94 -6.51 -17.36 19.02
C HIS A 94 -6.48 -17.20 20.55
N GLY A 95 -7.08 -16.14 21.10
CA GLY A 95 -7.17 -15.94 22.55
C GLY A 95 -8.24 -16.84 23.20
N GLU A 96 -7.99 -17.19 24.45
CA GLU A 96 -8.70 -18.08 25.38
C GLU A 96 -10.09 -18.59 24.96
N GLN A 97 -10.22 -19.92 24.97
CA GLN A 97 -11.42 -20.68 24.58
C GLN A 97 -12.66 -20.14 25.30
N MET A 98 -13.59 -19.55 24.54
CA MET A 98 -14.94 -19.31 25.03
C MET A 98 -15.57 -20.66 25.34
N LYS A 99 -16.04 -20.87 26.58
CA LYS A 99 -16.61 -22.13 27.09
C LYS A 99 -17.99 -22.50 26.52
N ASP A 100 -18.26 -22.16 25.26
CA ASP A 100 -19.50 -22.55 24.60
C ASP A 100 -19.18 -23.54 23.49
N ASN A 101 -19.19 -24.83 23.85
CA ASN A 101 -19.15 -25.95 22.90
C ASN A 101 -20.38 -25.88 21.99
N LYS A 102 -20.24 -25.24 20.83
CA LYS A 102 -21.08 -25.51 19.66
C LYS A 102 -20.14 -25.79 18.50
N GLU A 103 -20.21 -27.03 18.07
CA GLU A 103 -19.40 -27.64 17.03
C GLU A 103 -19.24 -26.69 15.84
N LEU A 104 -17.98 -26.49 15.42
CA LEU A 104 -17.68 -25.82 14.17
C LEU A 104 -18.19 -26.72 13.05
N GLU A 105 -19.31 -26.37 12.42
CA GLU A 105 -19.70 -26.97 11.13
C GLU A 105 -18.67 -26.52 10.09
N ILE A 106 -17.65 -27.37 9.89
CA ILE A 106 -16.72 -27.27 8.78
C ILE A 106 -17.48 -27.75 7.54
N PHE A 107 -18.04 -26.82 6.77
CA PHE A 107 -18.51 -27.13 5.43
C PHE A 107 -17.29 -27.37 4.54
N LEU A 108 -16.97 -28.65 4.29
CA LEU A 108 -16.06 -29.03 3.21
C LEU A 108 -16.74 -28.59 1.90
N LEU A 109 -16.11 -27.63 1.21
CA LEU A 109 -16.53 -27.23 -0.12
C LEU A 109 -16.15 -28.36 -1.08
N GLU A 110 -17.11 -29.20 -1.47
CA GLU A 110 -16.88 -30.23 -2.47
C GLU A 110 -16.60 -29.60 -3.84
N ASP A 111 -15.58 -30.13 -4.51
CA ASP A 111 -15.20 -29.69 -5.84
C ASP A 111 -16.30 -30.03 -6.85
N PRO A 112 -16.56 -29.14 -7.83
CA PRO A 112 -17.61 -29.35 -8.81
C PRO A 112 -17.35 -30.62 -9.65
N PRO A 113 -18.40 -31.37 -10.01
CA PRO A 113 -18.23 -32.61 -10.75
C PRO A 113 -17.57 -32.32 -12.10
N ALA A 114 -16.47 -33.02 -12.37
CA ALA A 114 -15.83 -33.00 -13.67
C ALA A 114 -16.85 -33.49 -14.71
N LYS A 115 -17.12 -32.65 -15.71
CA LYS A 115 -17.91 -33.05 -16.86
C LYS A 115 -17.07 -34.09 -17.62
N GLU A 116 -17.58 -35.32 -17.72
CA GLU A 116 -17.04 -36.33 -18.63
C GLU A 116 -17.57 -36.02 -20.04
N ASP A 117 -16.65 -35.95 -21.01
CA ASP A 117 -16.94 -35.91 -22.46
C ASP A 117 -17.08 -37.34 -23.02
#